data_AF-A0A952N004-F1
#
_entry.id   AF-A0A952N004-F1
#
_cell.length_a   1.000
_cell.length_b   1.000
_cell.length_c   1.000
_cell.angle_alpha   90.00
_cell.angle_beta   90.00
_cell.angle_gamma   90.00
#
_symmetry.space_group_name_H-M   'P 1'
#
loop_
_entity.id
_entity.type
_entity.pdbx_description
1 polymer ?
#
loop_
_entity_poly.entity_id
_entity_poly.type
_entity_poly.pdbx_seq_one_letter_code
_entity_poly.pdbx_strand_id
1 'polypeptide(L)'
;MNAQTRQYLFGSIFLAVGVYQLYLNDMLEFSLYACAGMAFVVNALVNEPRLFPYKRILVIIAWTLIIATGILFFYLLRYRFF
;
A
#
# COMPACT_ATOMS: atom_id res chain seq x y z
N MET A 1 13.92 -3.76 -15.27
CA MET A 1 12.58 -4.08 -14.74
C MET A 1 11.60 -3.00 -15.12
N ASN A 2 10.39 -3.37 -15.56
CA ASN A 2 9.32 -2.42 -15.88
C ASN A 2 8.77 -1.78 -14.58
N ALA A 3 8.23 -0.55 -14.68
CA ALA A 3 7.68 0.18 -13.55
C ALA A 3 6.53 -0.58 -12.84
N GLN A 4 5.64 -1.22 -13.60
CA GLN A 4 4.58 -2.06 -13.06
C GLN A 4 5.12 -3.24 -12.26
N THR A 5 6.14 -3.95 -12.78
CA THR A 5 6.76 -5.08 -12.09
C THR A 5 7.35 -4.67 -10.75
N ARG A 6 7.95 -3.49 -10.66
CA ARG A 6 8.46 -2.94 -9.40
C ARG A 6 7.34 -2.65 -8.42
N GLN A 7 6.22 -2.07 -8.86
CA GLN A 7 5.07 -1.79 -8.00
C GLN A 7 4.46 -3.07 -7.43
N TYR A 8 4.28 -4.12 -8.23
CA TYR A 8 3.82 -5.41 -7.72
C TYR A 8 4.81 -6.05 -6.75
N LEU A 9 6.11 -5.94 -7.01
CA LEU A 9 7.15 -6.46 -6.11
C LEU A 9 7.15 -5.72 -4.76
N PHE A 10 7.11 -4.40 -4.77
CA PHE A 10 7.02 -3.63 -3.53
C PHE A 10 5.70 -3.91 -2.81
N GLY A 11 4.59 -3.98 -3.55
CA GLY A 11 3.28 -4.33 -3.01
C GLY A 11 3.29 -5.68 -2.29
N SER A 12 3.89 -6.72 -2.89
CA SER A 12 3.99 -8.04 -2.28
C SER A 12 4.92 -8.06 -1.07
N ILE A 13 6.06 -7.36 -1.12
CA ILE A 13 6.97 -7.22 0.03
C ILE A 13 6.25 -6.54 1.20
N PHE A 14 5.57 -5.42 0.95
CA PHE A 14 4.84 -4.70 2.00
C PHE A 14 3.71 -5.54 2.59
N LEU A 15 2.96 -6.29 1.78
CA LEU A 15 1.97 -7.23 2.30
C LEU A 15 2.60 -8.35 3.15
N ALA A 16 3.72 -8.92 2.71
CA ALA A 16 4.43 -9.95 3.47
C ALA A 16 4.94 -9.41 4.83
N VAL A 17 5.50 -8.20 4.84
CA VAL A 17 5.91 -7.52 6.07
C VAL A 17 4.69 -7.22 6.95
N GLY A 18 3.57 -6.80 6.37
CA GLY A 18 2.31 -6.65 7.10
C GLY A 18 1.91 -7.94 7.82
N VAL A 19 1.86 -9.07 7.11
CA VAL A 19 1.52 -10.38 7.71
C VAL A 19 2.48 -10.74 8.85
N TYR A 20 3.77 -10.43 8.70
CA TYR A 20 4.75 -10.62 9.78
C TYR A 20 4.45 -9.75 11.02
N GLN A 21 4.05 -8.49 10.81
CA GLN A 21 3.67 -7.60 11.92
C GLN A 21 2.37 -8.00 12.60
N LEU A 22 1.44 -8.59 11.84
CA LEU A 22 0.24 -9.20 12.40
C LEU A 22 0.60 -10.33 13.38
N TYR A 23 1.60 -11.15 13.06
CA TYR A 23 2.10 -12.19 13.95
C TYR A 23 2.73 -11.61 15.24
N LEU A 24 3.37 -10.44 15.16
CA LEU A 24 3.92 -9.72 16.31
C LEU A 24 2.87 -8.95 17.12
N ASN A 25 1.58 -8.99 16.74
CA ASN A 25 0.49 -8.20 17.29
C ASN A 25 0.69 -6.67 17.21
N ASP A 26 1.58 -6.19 16.33
CA ASP A 26 1.73 -4.76 16.06
C ASP A 26 0.70 -4.33 15.00
N MET A 27 -0.51 -4.06 15.47
CA MET A 27 -1.64 -3.66 14.61
C MET A 27 -1.40 -2.34 13.88
N LEU A 28 -0.53 -1.47 14.42
CA LEU A 28 -0.21 -0.19 13.82
C LEU A 28 0.71 -0.36 12.61
N GLU A 29 1.82 -1.10 12.79
CA GLU A 29 2.74 -1.43 11.71
C GLU A 29 2.05 -2.32 10.66
N PHE A 30 1.24 -3.28 11.10
CA PHE A 30 0.41 -4.08 10.20
C PHE A 30 -0.46 -3.19 9.31
N SER A 31 -1.21 -2.27 9.90
CA SER A 31 -2.12 -1.38 9.15
C SER A 31 -1.36 -0.52 8.14
N LEU A 32 -0.19 0.01 8.55
CA LEU A 32 0.67 0.80 7.67
C LEU A 32 1.14 -0.03 6.47
N TYR A 33 1.72 -1.20 6.71
CA TYR A 33 2.28 -2.04 5.65
C TYR A 33 1.21 -2.66 4.75
N ALA A 34 0.06 -3.03 5.31
CA ALA A 34 -1.09 -3.50 4.54
C ALA A 34 -1.63 -2.40 3.62
N CYS A 35 -1.78 -1.17 4.14
CA CYS A 35 -2.25 -0.03 3.34
C CYS A 35 -1.25 0.35 2.25
N ALA A 36 0.04 0.40 2.58
CA ALA A 36 1.12 0.67 1.62
C ALA A 36 1.16 -0.39 0.51
N GLY A 37 1.10 -1.68 0.89
CA GLY A 37 1.11 -2.80 -0.04
C GLY A 37 -0.07 -2.75 -1.01
N MET A 38 -1.28 -2.51 -0.49
CA MET A 38 -2.47 -2.32 -1.33
C MET A 38 -2.35 -1.10 -2.24
N ALA A 39 -1.80 0.02 -1.76
CA ALA A 39 -1.60 1.22 -2.57
C ALA A 39 -0.73 0.93 -3.80
N PHE A 40 0.38 0.21 -3.63
CA PHE A 40 1.26 -0.17 -4.73
C PHE A 40 0.59 -1.13 -5.73
N VAL A 41 -0.17 -2.12 -5.24
CA VAL A 41 -0.89 -3.07 -6.11
C VAL A 41 -1.98 -2.35 -6.91
N VAL A 42 -2.82 -1.53 -6.26
CA VAL A 42 -3.88 -0.80 -6.94
C VAL A 42 -3.31 0.21 -7.95
N ASN A 43 -2.20 0.88 -7.61
CA ASN A 43 -1.53 1.78 -8.53
C ASN A 43 -0.94 1.05 -9.76
N ALA A 44 -0.51 -0.21 -9.60
CA ALA A 44 -0.08 -1.04 -10.73
C ALA A 44 -1.26 -1.42 -11.63
N LEU A 45 -2.42 -1.74 -11.03
CA LEU A 45 -3.67 -2.08 -11.72
C LEU A 45 -4.23 -0.93 -12.56
N VAL A 46 -3.96 0.34 -12.22
CA VAL A 46 -4.33 1.52 -13.03
C VAL A 46 -3.80 1.46 -14.46
N ASN A 47 -2.65 0.78 -14.66
CA ASN A 47 -1.98 0.65 -15.94
C ASN A 47 -2.29 -0.68 -16.66
N GLU A 48 -3.17 -1.50 -16.08
CA GLU A 48 -3.59 -2.78 -16.68
C GLU A 48 -4.59 -2.52 -17.83
N PRO A 49 -4.31 -2.94 -19.07
CA PRO A 49 -5.16 -2.64 -20.23
C PRO A 49 -6.60 -3.14 -20.08
N ARG A 50 -6.79 -4.27 -19.38
CA ARG A 50 -8.10 -4.90 -19.13
C ARG A 50 -8.97 -4.09 -18.16
N LEU A 51 -8.38 -3.23 -17.35
CA LEU A 51 -9.07 -2.43 -16.32
C LEU A 51 -9.23 -0.96 -16.71
N PHE A 52 -8.92 -0.61 -17.96
CA PHE A 52 -9.05 0.75 -18.49
C PHE A 52 -10.45 1.39 -18.27
N PRO A 53 -11.59 0.66 -18.39
CA PRO A 53 -12.91 1.23 -18.09
C PRO A 53 -13.07 1.70 -16.64
N TYR A 54 -12.35 1.10 -15.70
CA TYR A 54 -12.41 1.41 -14.26
C TYR A 54 -11.27 2.31 -13.78
N LYS A 55 -10.44 2.82 -14.71
CA LYS A 55 -9.23 3.59 -14.41
C LYS A 55 -9.49 4.75 -13.45
N ARG A 56 -10.59 5.48 -13.65
CA ARG A 56 -10.95 6.63 -12.78
C ARG A 56 -11.14 6.20 -11.33
N ILE A 57 -11.83 5.08 -11.10
CA ILE A 57 -12.09 4.55 -9.76
C ILE A 57 -10.79 4.02 -9.15
N LEU A 58 -10.00 3.27 -9.92
CA LEU A 58 -8.71 2.75 -9.47
C LEU A 58 -7.73 3.86 -9.06
N VAL A 59 -7.70 4.96 -9.81
CA VAL A 59 -6.89 6.14 -9.45
C VAL A 59 -7.36 6.74 -8.14
N ILE A 60 -8.66 6.92 -7.94
CA ILE A 60 -9.20 7.45 -6.67
C ILE A 60 -8.80 6.55 -5.50
N ILE A 61 -9.01 5.23 -5.63
CA ILE A 61 -8.67 4.26 -4.59
C ILE A 61 -7.16 4.28 -4.29
N ALA A 62 -6.31 4.30 -5.33
CA ALA A 62 -4.86 4.36 -5.17
C ALA A 62 -4.45 5.61 -4.38
N TRP A 63 -4.98 6.79 -4.75
CA TRP A 63 -4.67 8.03 -4.05
C TRP A 63 -5.19 8.04 -2.62
N THR A 64 -6.38 7.52 -2.36
CA THR A 64 -6.91 7.37 -0.99
C THR A 64 -6.00 6.48 -0.15
N LEU A 65 -5.52 5.36 -0.68
CA LEU A 65 -4.59 4.46 0.01
C LEU A 65 -3.23 5.11 0.25
N ILE A 66 -2.70 5.89 -0.71
CA ILE A 66 -1.45 6.63 -0.55
C ILE A 66 -1.57 7.67 0.58
N ILE A 67 -2.66 8.43 0.60
CA ILE A 67 -2.91 9.44 1.64
C ILE A 67 -3.06 8.77 3.00
N ALA A 68 -3.86 7.69 3.08
CA ALA A 68 -4.03 6.92 4.31
C ALA A 68 -2.71 6.35 4.82
N THR A 69 -1.87 5.81 3.93
CA THR A 69 -0.52 5.34 4.26
C THR A 69 0.36 6.47 4.81
N GLY A 70 0.30 7.66 4.21
CA GLY A 70 1.02 8.83 4.71
C GLY A 70 0.58 9.23 6.13
N ILE A 71 -0.72 9.26 6.38
CA ILE A 71 -1.28 9.56 7.72
C ILE A 71 -0.83 8.50 8.74
N LEU A 72 -0.94 7.21 8.40
CA LEU A 72 -0.48 6.11 9.26
C LEU A 72 1.02 6.19 9.54
N PHE A 73 1.82 6.60 8.56
CA PHE A 73 3.25 6.77 8.72
C PHE A 73 3.57 7.90 9.72
N PHE A 74 2.93 9.06 9.59
CA PHE A 74 3.10 10.16 10.56
C PHE A 74 2.61 9.77 11.95
N TYR A 75 1.52 9.00 12.03
CA TYR A 75 1.01 8.49 13.29
C TYR A 75 2.03 7.54 13.93
N LEU A 76 2.54 6.55 13.19
CA LEU A 76 3.60 5.67 13.69
C LEU A 76 4.82 6.45 14.16
N LEU A 77 5.25 7.44 13.38
CA LEU A 77 6.39 8.28 13.73
C LEU A 77 6.14 9.02 15.06
N ARG A 78 4.93 9.57 15.25
CA ARG A 78 4.53 10.25 16.48
C ARG A 78 4.50 9.31 17.69
N TYR A 79 3.92 8.12 17.58
CA TYR A 79 3.68 7.25 18.74
C TYR A 79 4.84 6.31 19.06
N ARG A 80 5.73 6.04 18.11
CA ARG A 80 6.88 5.14 18.30
C ARG A 80 8.18 5.87 18.59
N PHE A 81 8.35 7.11 18.11
CA PHE A 81 9.62 7.83 18.20
C PHE A 81 9.57 9.18 18.95
N PHE A 82 8.40 9.77 19.18
CA PHE A 82 8.22 11.09 19.81
C PHE A 82 7.20 11.04 20.96
#